data_AF-A0A3C1Z1R4-F1
#
_entry.id   AF-A0A3C1Z1R4-F1
#
_cell.length_a   1.000
_cell.length_b   1.000
_cell.length_c   1.000
_cell.angle_alpha   90.00
_cell.angle_beta   90.00
_cell.angle_gamma   90.00
#
_symmetry.space_group_name_H-M   'P 1'
#
loop_
_entity.id
_entity.type
_entity.pdbx_description
1 polymer ?
#
loop_
_entity_poly.entity_id
_entity_poly.type
_entity_poly.pdbx_seq_one_letter_code
_entity_poly.pdbx_strand_id
1 'polypeptide(L)'
;SDLWTELTVVGIYKIITGDISRKNIGGPLTIAKTAGDAAEQGTSSLVFLMAMLSINLGVLNLLPIPILDGGHLLFFFIEAIRRKPLEDRQRELAQQVGLVLLVGIMIFAFWNDIERLISP
;
A
#
# COMPACT_ATOMS: atom_id res chain seq x y z
N SER A 1 -17.72 9.19 24.06
CA SER A 1 -18.14 8.39 22.89
C SER A 1 -17.85 9.09 21.57
N ASP A 2 -17.81 10.43 21.52
CA ASP A 2 -17.72 11.19 20.26
C ASP A 2 -16.35 11.20 19.57
N LEU A 3 -15.26 10.99 20.34
CA LEU A 3 -13.89 10.99 19.82
C LEU A 3 -13.65 9.89 18.77
N TRP A 4 -14.26 8.72 18.94
CA TRP A 4 -14.08 7.58 18.02
C TRP A 4 -14.81 7.80 16.70
N THR A 5 -15.99 8.44 16.75
CA THR A 5 -16.79 8.77 15.57
C THR A 5 -16.09 9.86 14.76
N GLU A 6 -15.55 10.88 15.43
CA GLU A 6 -14.84 11.97 14.79
C GLU A 6 -13.54 11.48 14.12
N LEU A 7 -12.77 10.61 14.78
CA LEU A 7 -11.58 9.98 14.20
C LEU A 7 -11.92 9.06 13.02
N THR A 8 -13.05 8.35 13.07
CA THR A 8 -13.52 7.49 11.98
C THR A 8 -13.90 8.32 10.75
N VAL A 9 -14.63 9.42 10.95
CA VAL A 9 -15.04 10.34 9.89
C VAL A 9 -13.84 11.06 9.27
N VAL A 10 -12.90 11.53 10.09
CA VAL A 10 -11.64 12.14 9.61
C VAL A 10 -10.79 11.12 8.86
N GLY A 11 -10.75 9.88 9.34
CA GLY A 11 -10.10 8.76 8.66
C GLY A 11 -10.67 8.58 7.25
N ILE A 12 -11.98 8.36 7.13
CA ILE A 12 -12.68 8.19 5.86
C ILE A 12 -12.51 9.41 4.94
N TYR A 13 -12.58 10.61 5.48
CA TYR A 13 -12.37 11.85 4.71
C TYR A 13 -10.98 11.90 4.09
N LYS A 14 -9.93 11.53 4.84
CA LYS A 14 -8.55 11.46 4.33
C LYS A 14 -8.33 10.36 3.30
N ILE A 15 -9.11 9.27 3.34
CA ILE A 15 -9.13 8.26 2.26
C ILE A 15 -9.64 8.90 0.96
N ILE A 16 -10.73 9.65 1.05
CA ILE A 16 -11.42 10.23 -0.11
C ILE A 16 -10.61 11.40 -0.70
N THR A 17 -9.96 12.22 0.13
CA THR A 17 -9.14 13.35 -0.34
C THR A 17 -7.75 12.93 -0.82
N GLY A 18 -7.34 11.67 -0.61
CA GLY A 18 -6.00 11.19 -0.98
C GLY A 18 -4.87 11.86 -0.20
N ASP A 19 -5.19 12.56 0.89
CA ASP A 19 -4.26 13.35 1.72
C ASP A 19 -3.55 12.45 2.75
N ILE A 20 -3.22 11.23 2.33
CA ILE A 20 -2.49 10.28 3.13
C ILE A 20 -1.02 10.57 2.86
N SER A 21 -0.47 11.40 3.74
CA SER A 21 0.87 11.94 3.64
C SER A 21 1.89 10.86 3.27
N ARG A 22 2.43 10.96 2.04
CA ARG A 22 3.49 10.12 1.48
C ARG A 22 4.76 10.09 2.35
N LYS A 23 4.86 10.98 3.34
CA LYS A 23 5.93 11.05 4.34
C LYS A 23 5.94 9.90 5.35
N ASN A 24 4.86 9.13 5.48
CA ASN A 24 4.79 7.97 6.39
C ASN A 24 5.05 6.62 5.71
N ILE A 25 5.37 6.60 4.42
CA ILE A 25 5.91 5.40 3.77
C ILE A 25 7.40 5.34 4.14
N GLY A 26 7.69 5.12 5.42
CA GLY A 26 8.96 4.53 5.79
C GLY A 26 9.02 3.14 5.17
N GLY A 27 10.20 2.64 4.82
CA GLY A 27 10.28 1.27 4.32
C GLY A 27 9.88 0.25 5.40
N PRO A 28 9.91 -1.05 5.05
CA PRO A 28 9.38 -2.11 5.91
C PRO A 28 9.97 -2.11 7.32
N LEU A 29 11.24 -1.72 7.47
CA LEU A 29 11.93 -1.69 8.76
C LEU A 29 11.51 -0.48 9.59
N THR A 30 11.31 0.67 8.94
CA THR A 30 10.75 1.86 9.60
C THR A 30 9.34 1.60 10.10
N ILE A 31 8.49 0.93 9.30
CA ILE A 31 7.13 0.54 9.72
C ILE A 31 7.19 -0.37 10.94
N ALA A 32 8.08 -1.36 10.96
CA ALA A 32 8.26 -2.24 12.10
C ALA A 32 8.66 -1.48 13.38
N LYS A 33 9.59 -0.51 13.26
CA LYS A 33 9.98 0.35 14.38
C LYS A 33 8.81 1.19 14.88
N THR A 34 8.11 1.90 13.98
CA THR A 34 6.95 2.73 14.34
C THR A 34 5.82 1.91 14.94
N ALA A 35 5.65 0.65 14.53
CA ALA A 35 4.70 -0.28 15.15
C ALA A 35 5.10 -0.64 16.58
N GLY A 36 6.39 -0.85 16.84
CA GLY A 36 6.94 -1.02 18.20
C GLY A 36 6.67 0.22 19.07
N ASP A 37 7.02 1.40 18.58
CA ASP A 37 6.79 2.68 19.27
C ASP A 37 5.29 2.89 19.56
N ALA A 38 4.41 2.55 18.61
CA ALA A 38 2.96 2.67 18.77
C ALA A 38 2.40 1.64 19.77
N ALA A 39 2.99 0.44 19.86
CA ALA A 39 2.60 -0.56 20.84
C ALA A 39 2.97 -0.12 22.27
N GLU A 40 4.14 0.50 22.45
CA GLU A 40 4.56 1.07 23.74
C GLU A 40 3.68 2.23 24.19
N GLN A 41 3.18 3.03 23.25
CA GLN A 41 2.23 4.13 23.51
C GLN A 41 0.80 3.65 23.83
N GLY A 42 0.52 2.35 23.66
CA GLY A 42 -0.74 1.71 24.02
C GLY A 42 -1.65 1.39 22.83
N THR A 43 -2.72 0.64 23.11
CA THR A 43 -3.59 0.03 22.09
C THR A 43 -4.25 1.05 21.16
N SER A 44 -4.58 2.25 21.64
CA SER A 44 -5.20 3.29 20.81
C SER A 44 -4.26 3.76 19.69
N SER A 45 -2.97 3.97 19.98
CA SER A 45 -1.97 4.37 18.99
C SER A 45 -1.70 3.27 17.98
N LEU A 46 -1.67 2.02 18.44
CA LEU A 46 -1.51 0.86 17.57
C LEU A 46 -2.69 0.70 16.59
N VAL A 47 -3.93 0.84 17.07
CA VAL A 47 -5.13 0.77 16.22
C VAL A 47 -5.14 1.90 15.19
N PHE A 48 -4.74 3.11 15.59
CA PHE A 48 -4.63 4.24 14.66
C PHE A 48 -3.57 3.99 13.57
N LEU A 49 -2.38 3.48 13.95
CA LEU A 49 -1.33 3.12 13.00
C LEU A 49 -1.82 2.03 12.02
N MET A 50 -2.45 0.98 12.54
CA MET A 50 -3.00 -0.09 11.70
C MET A 50 -4.04 0.44 10.73
N ALA A 51 -4.98 1.28 11.19
CA ALA A 51 -5.98 1.90 10.31
C ALA A 51 -5.31 2.71 9.18
N MET A 52 -4.31 3.52 9.52
CA MET A 52 -3.57 4.31 8.52
C MET A 52 -2.83 3.41 7.51
N LEU A 53 -2.15 2.37 7.97
CA LEU A 53 -1.42 1.42 7.11
C LEU A 53 -2.38 0.63 6.22
N SER A 54 -3.50 0.13 6.76
CA SER A 54 -4.52 -0.60 6.00
C SER A 54 -5.13 0.23 4.90
N ILE A 55 -5.43 1.51 5.17
CA ILE A 55 -5.92 2.45 4.16
C ILE A 55 -4.89 2.60 3.03
N ASN A 56 -3.64 2.88 3.38
CA ASN A 56 -2.57 3.06 2.38
C ASN A 56 -2.39 1.80 1.52
N LEU A 57 -2.37 0.63 2.14
CA LEU A 57 -2.26 -0.64 1.43
C LEU A 57 -3.47 -0.88 0.52
N GLY A 58 -4.67 -0.55 0.97
CA GLY A 58 -5.89 -0.60 0.17
C GLY A 58 -5.81 0.30 -1.07
N VAL A 59 -5.36 1.54 -0.93
CA VAL A 59 -5.17 2.47 -2.06
C VAL A 59 -4.09 1.96 -3.02
N LEU A 60 -2.94 1.48 -2.49
CA LEU A 60 -1.87 0.93 -3.31
C LEU A 60 -2.32 -0.31 -4.09
N ASN A 61 -3.10 -1.21 -3.47
CA ASN A 61 -3.62 -2.41 -4.13
C ASN A 61 -4.59 -2.08 -5.26
N LEU A 62 -5.26 -0.93 -5.24
CA LEU A 62 -6.15 -0.49 -6.32
C LEU A 62 -5.41 0.13 -7.52
N LEU A 63 -4.09 0.33 -7.42
CA LEU A 63 -3.30 0.82 -8.55
C LEU A 63 -3.29 -0.20 -9.71
N PRO A 64 -3.21 0.27 -10.97
CA PRO A 64 -3.24 -0.58 -12.16
C PRO A 64 -1.91 -1.32 -12.39
N ILE A 65 -1.48 -2.09 -11.39
CA ILE A 65 -0.25 -2.89 -11.40
C ILE A 65 -0.65 -4.37 -11.54
N PRO A 66 -0.18 -5.11 -12.56
CA PRO A 66 -0.60 -6.47 -12.89
C PRO A 66 -0.64 -7.52 -11.76
N ILE A 67 0.17 -7.34 -10.72
CA ILE A 67 0.28 -8.25 -9.56
C ILE A 67 -0.64 -7.86 -8.39
N LEU A 68 -1.26 -6.67 -8.46
CA LEU A 68 -2.17 -6.13 -7.45
C LEU A 68 -3.64 -6.28 -7.90
N ASP A 69 -4.57 -6.12 -6.95
CA ASP A 69 -6.02 -6.21 -7.18
C ASP A 69 -6.50 -5.25 -8.29
N GLY A 70 -5.92 -4.04 -8.35
CA GLY A 70 -6.17 -3.04 -9.39
C GLY A 70 -5.66 -3.42 -10.77
N GLY A 71 -4.65 -4.28 -10.87
CA GLY A 71 -4.20 -4.86 -12.14
C GLY A 71 -5.24 -5.78 -12.76
N HIS A 72 -5.94 -6.56 -11.94
CA HIS A 72 -7.06 -7.38 -12.39
C HIS A 72 -8.23 -6.52 -12.88
N LEU A 73 -8.57 -5.45 -12.15
CA LEU A 73 -9.55 -4.46 -12.58
C LEU A 73 -9.16 -3.83 -13.93
N LEU A 74 -7.89 -3.49 -14.12
CA LEU A 74 -7.38 -2.99 -15.39
C LEU A 74 -7.55 -4.01 -16.52
N PHE A 75 -7.22 -5.29 -16.29
CA PHE A 75 -7.41 -6.33 -17.29
C PHE A 75 -8.88 -6.48 -17.69
N PHE A 76 -9.80 -6.48 -16.73
CA PHE A 76 -11.24 -6.52 -17.03
C PHE A 76 -11.70 -5.28 -17.79
N PHE A 77 -11.17 -4.09 -17.47
CA PHE A 77 -11.47 -2.87 -18.20
C PHE A 77 -10.99 -2.93 -19.65
N ILE A 78 -9.77 -3.42 -19.88
CA ILE A 78 -9.21 -3.64 -21.22
C ILE A 78 -10.05 -4.65 -22.01
N GLU A 79 -10.49 -5.74 -21.36
CA GLU A 79 -11.35 -6.76 -21.98
C GLU A 79 -12.74 -6.25 -22.32
N ALA A 80 -13.33 -5.41 -21.47
CA ALA A 80 -14.60 -4.76 -21.73
C ALA A 80 -14.52 -3.85 -22.96
N ILE A 81 -13.42 -3.11 -23.13
CA ILE A 81 -13.17 -2.25 -24.30
C ILE A 81 -12.88 -3.09 -25.54
N ARG A 82 -11.99 -4.08 -25.45
CA ARG A 82 -11.59 -4.94 -26.58
C ARG A 82 -12.67 -5.95 -26.98
N ARG A 83 -13.68 -6.17 -26.12
CA ARG A 83 -14.73 -7.20 -26.22
C ARG A 83 -14.17 -8.61 -26.48
N LYS A 84 -12.92 -8.85 -26.09
CA LYS A 84 -12.20 -10.12 -26.26
C LYS A 84 -11.34 -10.33 -25.03
N PRO A 85 -11.26 -11.57 -24.51
CA PRO A 85 -10.39 -11.88 -23.39
C PRO A 85 -8.92 -11.66 -23.78
N LEU A 86 -8.12 -11.20 -22.83
CA LEU A 86 -6.66 -11.21 -22.96
C LEU A 86 -6.19 -12.66 -23.00
N GLU A 87 -5.24 -12.95 -23.87
CA GLU A 87 -4.62 -14.27 -23.90
C GLU A 87 -3.90 -14.55 -22.57
N ASP A 88 -3.97 -15.78 -22.08
CA ASP A 88 -3.34 -16.18 -20.82
C ASP A 88 -1.85 -15.82 -20.80
N ARG A 89 -1.17 -15.98 -21.94
CA ARG A 89 0.25 -15.64 -22.12
C ARG A 89 0.55 -14.14 -21.93
N GLN A 90 -0.40 -13.26 -22.28
CA GLN A 90 -0.26 -11.81 -22.10
C GLN A 90 -0.44 -11.43 -20.62
N ARG A 91 -1.39 -12.08 -19.93
CA ARG A 91 -1.63 -11.89 -18.50
C ARG A 91 -0.45 -12.39 -17.67
N GLU A 92 0.05 -13.60 -17.96
CA GLU A 92 1.22 -14.19 -17.31
C GLU A 92 2.46 -13.31 -17.46
N LEU A 93 2.72 -12.81 -18.67
CA LEU A 93 3.86 -11.92 -18.90
C LEU A 93 3.74 -10.62 -18.11
N ALA A 94 2.55 -9.99 -18.12
CA ALA A 94 2.30 -8.78 -17.35
C ALA A 94 2.48 -9.01 -15.84
N GLN A 95 2.00 -10.14 -15.32
CA GLN A 95 2.16 -10.53 -13.92
C GLN A 95 3.63 -10.79 -13.56
N GLN A 96 4.38 -11.51 -14.40
CA GLN A 96 5.82 -11.75 -14.18
C GLN A 96 6.62 -10.44 -14.15
N VAL A 97 6.36 -9.54 -15.11
CA VAL A 97 6.98 -8.21 -15.13
C VAL A 97 6.61 -7.42 -13.88
N GLY A 98 5.33 -7.43 -13.49
CA GLY A 98 4.86 -6.78 -12.27
C GLY A 98 5.53 -7.34 -11.01
N LEU A 99 5.70 -8.66 -10.92
CA LEU A 99 6.35 -9.33 -9.80
C LEU A 99 7.83 -8.97 -9.71
N VAL A 100 8.58 -9.04 -10.81
CA VAL A 100 10.01 -8.68 -10.85
C VAL A 100 10.19 -7.22 -10.43
N LEU A 101 9.35 -6.32 -10.93
CA LEU A 101 9.37 -4.91 -10.57
C LEU A 101 9.05 -4.69 -9.09
N LEU A 102 8.03 -5.36 -8.56
CA LEU A 102 7.64 -5.25 -7.15
C LEU A 102 8.73 -5.77 -6.21
N VAL A 103 9.32 -6.94 -6.50
CA VAL A 103 10.44 -7.49 -5.74
C VAL A 103 11.66 -6.55 -5.83
N GLY A 104 11.96 -6.00 -7.01
CA GLY A 104 13.04 -5.03 -7.19
C GLY A 104 12.85 -3.77 -6.34
N ILE A 105 11.65 -3.21 -6.33
CA ILE A 105 11.30 -2.06 -5.48
C ILE A 105 11.42 -2.42 -4.00
N MET A 106 10.96 -3.61 -3.60
CA MET A 106 11.04 -4.08 -2.22
C MET A 106 12.49 -4.19 -1.75
N ILE A 107 13.37 -4.80 -2.55
CA ILE A 107 14.81 -4.88 -2.27
C ILE A 107 15.42 -3.48 -2.16
N PHE A 108 15.10 -2.59 -3.11
CA PHE A 108 15.58 -1.21 -3.09
C PHE A 108 15.13 -0.44 -1.84
N ALA A 109 13.86 -0.57 -1.45
CA ALA A 109 13.30 0.05 -0.25
C ALA A 109 13.97 -0.49 1.02
N PHE A 110 14.18 -1.80 1.13
CA PHE A 110 14.93 -2.41 2.22
C PHE A 110 16.37 -1.91 2.30
N TRP A 111 17.06 -1.82 1.16
CA TRP A 111 18.42 -1.31 1.10
C TRP A 111 18.51 0.14 1.57
N ASN A 112 17.60 1.00 1.09
CA ASN A 112 17.51 2.39 1.49
C ASN A 112 17.23 2.54 3.00
N ASP A 113 16.32 1.72 3.55
CA ASP A 113 16.02 1.69 4.99
C ASP A 113 17.25 1.31 5.82
N ILE A 114 18.02 0.29 5.39
CA ILE A 114 19.24 -0.15 6.06
C ILE A 114 20.29 0.96 6.05
N GLU A 115 20.53 1.58 4.88
CA GLU A 115 21.49 2.68 4.73
C GLU A 115 21.15 3.85 5.65
N ARG A 116 19.86 4.22 5.72
CA ARG A 116 19.35 5.28 6.60
C ARG A 116 19.53 4.99 8.09
N LEU A 117 19.50 3.73 8.51
CA LEU A 117 19.71 3.35 9.90
C LEU A 117 21.19 3.27 10.29
N ILE A 118 22.06 2.98 9.34
CA ILE A 118 23.50 2.83 9.57
C ILE A 118 24.24 4.17 9.37
N SER A 119 23.74 5.05 8.51
CA SER A 119 24.30 6.37 8.23
C SER A 119 23.42 7.47 8.84
N PRO A 120 23.56 7.75 10.16
CA PRO A 120 22.76 8.77 10.85
C PRO A 120 23.00 10.19 10.35
#